data_AF-A0A6J6NW93-F1
#
_entry.id   AF-A0A6J6NW93-F1
#
_cell.length_a   1.000
_cell.length_b   1.000
_cell.length_c   1.000
_cell.angle_alpha   90.00
_cell.angle_beta   90.00
_cell.angle_gamma   90.00
#
_symmetry.space_group_name_H-M   'P 1'
#
loop_
_entity.id
_entity.type
_entity.pdbx_description
1 polymer ?
#
loop_
_entity_poly.entity_id
_entity_poly.type
_entity_poly.pdbx_seq_one_letter_code
_entity_poly.pdbx_strand_id
1 'polypeptide(L)'
;MPANEGNLVAVARQATAVPKSPQKIARELEDLQLVIKARNGSSEAMDALIRRYTSFVRLKASSYFLVGGDSDDLIQEGLIGLYKAVRDFRSDQGTTFRSFAELCVTRQIITAIKTATRFKHAPLNTYVSFSHTPAGQESDSDVTLGDALPGPGVNDPSVCVISTEELQSLVSCLGSTLSPLESDALRLYLDGLSYEDMAVELGCDTKTIDNALQRVKRKILTHQQGRQVLS
;
A
#
# COMPACT_ATOMS: atom_id res chain seq x y z
N MET A 1 -2.13 44.71 -52.09
CA MET A 1 -0.96 44.37 -51.25
C MET A 1 -1.09 42.89 -50.85
N PRO A 2 -0.37 41.97 -51.50
CA PRO A 2 -0.40 40.54 -51.20
C PRO A 2 0.76 40.15 -50.28
N ALA A 3 0.50 39.29 -49.30
CA ALA A 3 1.49 38.56 -48.51
C ALA A 3 0.71 37.47 -47.73
N ASN A 4 1.10 36.22 -47.59
CA ASN A 4 2.23 35.45 -48.10
C ASN A 4 1.86 33.99 -47.78
N GLU A 5 1.85 33.12 -48.78
CA GLU A 5 1.56 31.69 -48.62
C GLU A 5 2.73 31.02 -47.87
N GLY A 6 2.51 30.64 -46.62
CA GLY A 6 3.44 29.86 -45.82
C GLY A 6 3.34 28.37 -46.15
N ASN A 7 4.09 27.95 -47.17
CA ASN A 7 4.29 26.56 -47.55
C ASN A 7 5.08 25.80 -46.45
N LEU A 8 4.39 25.03 -45.61
CA LEU A 8 4.99 24.10 -44.64
C LEU A 8 5.36 22.80 -45.35
N VAL A 9 6.53 22.78 -45.99
CA VAL A 9 7.16 21.54 -46.45
C VAL A 9 7.70 20.81 -45.22
N ALA A 10 7.04 19.71 -44.85
CA ALA A 10 7.52 18.79 -43.82
C ALA A 10 8.85 18.16 -44.28
N VAL A 11 9.97 18.64 -43.73
CA VAL A 11 11.28 18.03 -43.92
C VAL A 11 11.30 16.70 -43.17
N ALA A 12 11.17 15.61 -43.92
CA ALA A 12 11.39 14.26 -43.43
C ALA A 12 12.82 14.16 -42.86
N ARG A 13 12.94 13.93 -41.55
CA ARG A 13 14.21 13.65 -40.90
C ARG A 13 14.74 12.30 -41.42
N GLN A 14 15.67 12.34 -42.36
CA GLN A 14 16.46 11.17 -42.74
C GLN A 14 17.31 10.75 -41.54
N ALA A 15 17.04 9.56 -41.02
CA ALA A 15 17.90 8.91 -40.03
C ALA A 15 19.22 8.53 -40.71
N THR A 16 20.27 9.31 -40.45
CA THR A 16 21.63 9.01 -40.90
C THR A 16 22.14 7.79 -40.14
N ALA A 17 22.32 6.67 -40.85
CA ALA A 17 22.87 5.44 -40.29
C ALA A 17 24.37 5.64 -39.99
N VAL A 18 24.72 5.69 -38.69
CA VAL A 18 26.11 5.68 -38.22
C VAL A 18 26.79 4.38 -38.70
N PRO A 19 28.00 4.41 -39.30
CA PRO A 19 28.66 3.21 -39.78
C PRO A 19 28.96 2.27 -38.59
N LYS A 20 28.34 1.09 -38.60
CA LYS A 20 28.56 0.05 -37.57
C LYS A 20 29.87 -0.69 -37.87
N SER A 21 30.69 -0.91 -36.85
CA SER A 21 31.91 -1.71 -37.00
C SER A 21 31.58 -3.16 -37.40
N PRO A 22 32.44 -3.85 -38.18
CA PRO A 22 32.18 -5.21 -38.65
C PRO A 22 31.92 -6.20 -37.51
N GLN A 23 32.64 -6.02 -36.40
CA GLN A 23 32.50 -6.82 -35.18
C GLN A 23 31.12 -6.67 -34.52
N LYS A 24 30.51 -5.47 -34.59
CA LYS A 24 29.18 -5.22 -34.04
C LYS A 24 28.10 -5.94 -34.84
N ILE A 25 28.22 -5.94 -36.17
CA ILE A 25 27.27 -6.63 -37.07
C ILE A 25 27.34 -8.15 -36.85
N ALA A 26 28.55 -8.71 -36.77
CA ALA A 26 28.73 -10.15 -36.50
C ALA A 26 28.09 -10.56 -35.18
N ARG A 27 28.25 -9.74 -34.13
CA ARG A 27 27.65 -10.01 -32.81
C ARG A 27 26.13 -9.87 -32.80
N GLU A 28 25.59 -8.87 -33.50
CA GLU A 28 24.13 -8.72 -33.67
C GLU A 28 23.52 -9.94 -34.39
N LEU A 29 24.21 -10.48 -35.40
CA LEU A 29 23.77 -11.69 -36.10
C LEU A 29 23.83 -12.94 -35.22
N GLU A 30 24.91 -13.10 -34.45
CA GLU A 30 25.07 -14.23 -33.52
C GLU A 30 24.00 -14.20 -32.42
N ASP A 31 23.73 -13.03 -31.84
CA ASP A 31 22.66 -12.86 -30.85
C ASP A 31 21.30 -13.22 -31.45
N LEU A 32 21.03 -12.82 -32.70
CA LEU A 32 19.79 -13.18 -33.39
C LEU A 32 19.66 -14.70 -33.57
N GLN A 33 20.72 -15.40 -33.97
CA GLN A 33 20.73 -16.85 -34.12
C GLN A 33 20.45 -17.57 -32.79
N LEU A 34 21.08 -17.10 -31.70
CA LEU A 34 20.85 -17.64 -30.37
C LEU A 34 19.41 -17.42 -29.92
N VAL A 35 18.84 -16.23 -30.17
CA VAL A 35 17.44 -15.93 -29.81
C VAL A 35 16.48 -16.86 -30.55
N ILE A 36 16.68 -17.08 -31.85
CA ILE A 36 15.83 -17.99 -32.64
C ILE A 36 15.91 -19.42 -32.06
N LYS A 37 17.11 -19.93 -31.77
CA LYS A 37 17.29 -21.25 -31.17
C LYS A 37 16.65 -21.36 -29.78
N ALA A 38 16.83 -20.35 -28.94
CA ALA A 38 16.26 -20.30 -27.59
C ALA A 38 14.72 -20.30 -27.63
N ARG A 39 14.12 -19.54 -28.54
CA ARG A 39 12.66 -19.53 -28.76
C ARG A 39 12.12 -20.87 -29.27
N ASN A 40 12.94 -21.62 -30.01
CA ASN A 40 12.62 -22.98 -30.45
C ASN A 40 12.90 -24.06 -29.38
N GLY A 41 13.16 -23.67 -28.14
CA GLY A 41 13.29 -24.60 -26.99
C GLY A 41 14.72 -25.03 -26.65
N SER A 42 15.75 -24.46 -27.30
CA SER A 42 17.14 -24.76 -26.93
C SER A 42 17.52 -24.07 -25.61
N SER A 43 17.62 -24.85 -24.54
CA SER A 43 18.10 -24.39 -23.23
C SER A 43 19.54 -23.87 -23.30
N GLU A 44 20.41 -24.55 -24.05
CA GLU A 44 21.81 -24.15 -24.26
C GLU A 44 21.93 -22.75 -24.88
N ALA A 45 21.07 -22.43 -25.86
CA ALA A 45 21.04 -21.11 -26.47
C ALA A 45 20.53 -20.03 -25.50
N MET A 46 19.52 -20.34 -24.68
CA MET A 46 19.05 -19.45 -23.62
C MET A 46 20.15 -19.17 -22.60
N ASP A 47 20.82 -20.22 -22.12
CA ASP A 47 21.93 -20.12 -21.18
C ASP A 47 23.09 -19.29 -21.73
N ALA A 48 23.42 -19.48 -23.01
CA ALA A 48 24.43 -18.68 -23.69
C ALA A 48 24.06 -17.19 -23.73
N LEU A 49 22.79 -16.86 -24.01
CA LEU A 49 22.28 -15.49 -23.98
C LEU A 49 22.34 -14.90 -22.57
N ILE A 50 21.88 -15.64 -21.55
CA ILE A 50 21.90 -15.20 -20.16
C ILE A 50 23.34 -14.90 -19.73
N ARG A 51 24.28 -15.82 -19.93
CA ARG A 51 25.70 -15.60 -19.59
C ARG A 51 26.27 -14.38 -20.31
N ARG A 52 25.97 -14.22 -21.60
CA ARG A 52 26.46 -13.11 -22.44
C ARG A 52 25.92 -11.74 -21.99
N TYR A 53 24.68 -11.69 -21.52
CA TYR A 53 24.01 -10.44 -21.14
C TYR A 53 24.00 -10.17 -19.63
N THR A 54 24.49 -11.09 -18.79
CA THR A 54 24.52 -10.91 -17.33
C THR A 54 25.24 -9.63 -16.91
N SER A 55 26.43 -9.36 -17.44
CA SER A 55 27.17 -8.12 -17.12
C SER A 55 26.44 -6.86 -17.60
N PHE A 56 25.74 -6.96 -18.73
CA PHE A 56 24.90 -5.88 -19.23
C PHE A 56 23.71 -5.61 -18.30
N VAL A 57 23.05 -6.66 -17.81
CA VAL A 57 21.97 -6.55 -16.82
C VAL A 57 22.49 -5.95 -15.51
N ARG A 58 23.63 -6.42 -15.00
CA ARG A 58 24.27 -5.86 -13.79
C ARG A 58 24.55 -4.36 -13.93
N LEU A 59 25.09 -3.94 -15.09
CA LEU A 59 25.34 -2.53 -15.38
C LEU A 59 24.05 -1.69 -15.44
N LYS A 60 22.96 -2.26 -15.94
CA LYS A 60 21.66 -1.56 -15.96
C LYS A 60 21.04 -1.48 -14.58
N ALA A 61 21.12 -2.55 -13.80
CA ALA A 61 20.61 -2.61 -12.43
C ALA A 61 21.38 -1.67 -11.48
N SER A 62 22.70 -1.49 -11.66
CA SER A 62 23.51 -0.64 -10.79
C SER A 62 23.12 0.85 -10.80
N SER A 63 22.34 1.29 -11.79
CA SER A 63 21.79 2.66 -11.83
C SER A 63 20.52 2.85 -11.00
N TYR A 64 20.03 1.79 -10.36
CA TYR A 64 18.81 1.80 -9.57
C TYR A 64 19.08 1.33 -8.14
N PHE A 65 18.21 1.76 -7.22
CA PHE A 65 18.30 1.40 -5.82
C PHE A 65 16.93 0.92 -5.32
N LEU A 66 16.93 -0.17 -4.55
CA LEU A 66 15.75 -0.73 -3.91
C LEU A 66 15.85 -0.44 -2.41
N VAL A 67 14.98 0.44 -1.90
CA VAL A 67 14.97 0.79 -0.49
C VAL A 67 14.62 -0.44 0.34
N GLY A 68 15.54 -0.85 1.22
CA GLY A 68 15.37 -2.03 2.08
C GLY A 68 15.50 -3.38 1.37
N GLY A 69 16.02 -3.42 0.13
CA GLY A 69 16.27 -4.66 -0.62
C GLY A 69 17.72 -4.78 -1.10
N ASP A 70 18.07 -5.94 -1.66
CA ASP A 70 19.42 -6.20 -2.15
C ASP A 70 19.56 -5.74 -3.62
N SER A 71 20.76 -5.26 -3.97
CA SER A 71 21.17 -5.04 -5.35
C SER A 71 21.05 -6.31 -6.21
N ASP A 72 21.26 -7.49 -5.62
CA ASP A 72 21.08 -8.76 -6.31
C ASP A 72 19.60 -9.02 -6.70
N ASP A 73 18.63 -8.51 -5.95
CA ASP A 73 17.20 -8.62 -6.31
C ASP A 73 16.89 -7.88 -7.61
N LEU A 74 17.45 -6.67 -7.77
CA LEU A 74 17.29 -5.89 -9.00
C LEU A 74 17.98 -6.56 -10.20
N ILE A 75 19.10 -7.25 -9.96
CA ILE A 75 19.78 -8.02 -11.00
C ILE A 75 18.90 -9.20 -11.44
N GLN A 76 18.27 -9.91 -10.50
CA GLN A 76 17.35 -11.01 -10.82
C GLN A 76 16.13 -10.52 -11.61
N GLU A 77 15.52 -9.41 -11.18
CA GLU A 77 14.43 -8.77 -11.93
C GLU A 77 14.88 -8.35 -13.34
N GLY A 78 16.10 -7.81 -13.47
CA GLY A 78 16.71 -7.53 -14.76
C GLY A 78 16.85 -8.78 -15.64
N LEU A 79 17.29 -9.91 -15.07
CA LEU A 79 17.40 -11.19 -15.79
C LEU A 79 16.04 -11.75 -16.22
N ILE A 80 15.00 -11.57 -15.42
CA ILE A 80 13.61 -11.87 -15.81
C ILE A 80 13.19 -11.01 -17.00
N GLY A 81 13.56 -9.72 -17.01
CA GLY A 81 13.34 -8.82 -18.14
C GLY A 81 14.05 -9.27 -19.41
N LEU A 82 15.30 -9.75 -19.29
CA LEU A 82 16.06 -10.32 -20.41
C LEU A 82 15.39 -11.61 -20.94
N TYR A 83 14.95 -12.51 -20.07
CA TYR A 83 14.25 -13.73 -20.47
C TYR A 83 12.99 -13.41 -21.28
N LYS A 84 12.18 -12.45 -20.82
CA LYS A 84 11.02 -11.95 -21.57
C LYS A 84 11.41 -11.36 -22.92
N ALA A 85 12.53 -10.63 -22.98
CA ALA A 85 13.04 -10.09 -24.23
C ALA A 85 13.38 -11.21 -25.24
N VAL A 86 14.04 -12.29 -24.80
CA VAL A 86 14.35 -13.45 -25.66
C VAL A 86 13.07 -14.09 -26.20
N ARG A 87 12.05 -14.27 -25.34
CA ARG A 87 10.78 -14.88 -25.71
C ARG A 87 9.99 -14.04 -26.72
N ASP A 88 9.95 -12.72 -26.52
CA ASP A 88 9.04 -11.81 -27.22
C ASP A 88 9.69 -11.06 -28.39
N PHE A 89 11.01 -11.20 -28.59
CA PHE A 89 11.74 -10.46 -29.63
C PHE A 89 11.26 -10.82 -31.04
N ARG A 90 11.11 -9.76 -31.85
CA ARG A 90 10.65 -9.80 -33.23
C ARG A 90 11.65 -9.07 -34.13
N SER A 91 12.31 -9.83 -35.01
CA SER A 91 13.36 -9.31 -35.91
C SER A 91 12.82 -8.42 -37.03
N ASP A 92 11.53 -8.49 -37.32
CA ASP A 92 10.85 -7.71 -38.36
C ASP A 92 10.54 -6.27 -37.95
N GLN A 93 10.75 -5.91 -36.67
CA GLN A 93 10.45 -4.56 -36.15
C GLN A 93 11.62 -3.55 -36.28
N GLY A 94 12.68 -3.88 -37.03
CA GLY A 94 13.78 -2.95 -37.32
C GLY A 94 14.67 -2.57 -36.13
N THR A 95 14.52 -3.23 -34.97
CA THR A 95 15.35 -3.00 -33.78
C THR A 95 16.31 -4.17 -33.56
N THR A 96 17.49 -3.88 -32.99
CA THR A 96 18.43 -4.94 -32.62
C THR A 96 17.96 -5.61 -31.33
N PHE A 97 18.25 -6.91 -31.18
CA PHE A 97 17.92 -7.64 -29.96
C PHE A 97 18.45 -6.94 -28.70
N ARG A 98 19.69 -6.44 -28.75
CA ARG A 98 20.30 -5.70 -27.63
C ARG A 98 19.46 -4.50 -27.20
N SER A 99 18.95 -3.71 -28.14
CA SER A 99 18.13 -2.53 -27.83
C SER A 99 16.77 -2.92 -27.24
N PHE A 100 16.17 -4.00 -27.75
CA PHE A 100 14.93 -4.53 -27.18
C PHE A 100 15.13 -5.12 -25.78
N ALA A 101 16.21 -5.88 -25.58
CA ALA A 101 16.59 -6.41 -24.28
C ALA A 101 16.81 -5.30 -23.26
N GLU A 102 17.50 -4.22 -23.65
CA GLU A 102 17.67 -3.03 -22.79
C GLU A 102 16.34 -2.47 -22.30
N LEU A 103 15.37 -2.32 -23.20
CA LEU A 103 14.03 -1.83 -22.88
C LEU A 103 13.33 -2.74 -21.87
N CYS A 104 13.32 -4.05 -22.12
CA CYS A 104 12.66 -5.04 -21.27
C CYS A 104 13.31 -5.16 -19.88
N VAL A 105 14.64 -5.22 -19.83
CA VAL A 105 15.43 -5.25 -18.58
C VAL A 105 15.11 -4.02 -17.73
N THR A 106 15.20 -2.84 -18.34
CA THR A 106 14.96 -1.56 -17.63
C THR A 106 13.52 -1.47 -17.11
N ARG A 107 12.53 -1.85 -17.93
CA ARG A 107 11.12 -1.85 -17.52
C ARG A 107 10.86 -2.81 -16.35
N GLN A 108 11.46 -4.00 -16.38
CA GLN A 108 11.27 -4.99 -15.32
C GLN A 108 11.84 -4.49 -13.99
N ILE A 109 13.06 -3.93 -14.00
CA ILE A 109 13.69 -3.32 -12.82
C ILE A 109 12.81 -2.19 -12.24
N ILE A 110 12.35 -1.26 -13.08
CA ILE A 110 11.47 -0.15 -12.62
C ILE A 110 10.16 -0.68 -12.05
N THR A 111 9.60 -1.73 -12.66
CA THR A 111 8.35 -2.34 -12.18
C THR A 111 8.52 -2.99 -10.83
N ALA A 112 9.63 -3.69 -10.60
CA ALA A 112 9.97 -4.28 -9.31
C ALA A 112 10.07 -3.20 -8.21
N ILE A 113 10.81 -2.12 -8.48
CA ILE A 113 10.96 -0.99 -7.54
C ILE A 113 9.60 -0.37 -7.22
N LYS A 114 8.78 -0.05 -8.23
CA LYS A 114 7.44 0.52 -8.05
C LYS A 114 6.50 -0.41 -7.26
N THR A 115 6.67 -1.72 -7.42
CA THR A 115 5.86 -2.71 -6.69
C THR A 115 6.27 -2.77 -5.23
N ALA A 116 7.57 -2.82 -4.94
CA ALA A 116 8.12 -2.85 -3.58
C ALA A 116 7.85 -1.54 -2.79
N THR A 117 7.85 -0.40 -3.49
CA THR A 117 7.58 0.93 -2.90
C THR A 117 6.10 1.32 -2.88
N ARG A 118 5.19 0.42 -3.28
CA ARG A 118 3.75 0.72 -3.32
C ARG A 118 3.19 0.81 -1.89
N PHE A 119 2.54 1.94 -1.60
CA PHE A 119 1.98 2.37 -0.29
C PHE A 119 1.16 1.34 0.52
N LYS A 120 0.72 0.18 -0.01
CA LYS A 120 0.06 -0.86 0.81
C LYS A 120 1.01 -1.55 1.81
N HIS A 121 2.33 -1.38 1.65
CA HIS A 121 3.37 -1.93 2.54
C HIS A 121 4.08 -0.86 3.37
N ALA A 122 3.65 0.40 3.31
CA ALA A 122 4.24 1.50 4.08
C ALA A 122 4.32 1.22 5.61
N PRO A 123 3.33 0.58 6.26
CA PRO A 123 3.42 0.27 7.69
C PRO A 123 4.54 -0.73 8.06
N LEU A 124 4.95 -1.61 7.14
CA LEU A 124 6.01 -2.60 7.38
C LEU A 124 7.42 -2.03 7.20
N ASN A 125 7.60 -1.09 6.25
CA ASN A 125 8.92 -0.55 5.90
C ASN A 125 9.37 0.61 6.81
N THR A 126 8.52 1.06 7.73
CA THR A 126 8.81 2.15 8.69
C THR A 126 8.84 1.63 10.13
N TYR A 127 8.98 0.32 10.33
CA TYR A 127 8.97 -0.25 11.67
C TYR A 127 10.23 0.15 12.43
N VAL A 128 10.05 0.80 13.58
CA VAL A 128 11.11 1.06 14.55
C VAL A 128 11.04 -0.05 15.57
N SER A 129 12.15 -0.77 15.77
CA SER A 129 12.22 -1.81 16.78
C SER A 129 12.00 -1.22 18.18
N PHE A 130 11.13 -1.84 18.98
CA PHE A 130 10.94 -1.46 20.38
C PHE A 130 12.23 -1.60 21.20
N SER A 131 13.15 -2.47 20.79
CA SER A 131 14.44 -2.68 21.45
C SER A 131 15.48 -1.59 21.14
N HIS A 132 15.14 -0.61 20.29
CA HIS A 132 16.06 0.46 19.93
C HIS A 132 16.18 1.50 21.06
N THR A 133 17.38 1.92 21.41
CA THR A 133 17.61 2.99 22.40
C THR A 133 17.17 4.34 21.80
N PRO A 134 16.34 5.15 22.49
CA PRO A 134 15.88 6.45 21.97
C PRO A 134 17.03 7.42 21.66
N ALA A 135 16.86 8.29 20.65
CA ALA A 135 17.87 9.28 20.28
C ALA A 135 18.10 10.29 21.41
N GLY A 136 19.35 10.44 21.85
CA GLY A 136 19.77 11.37 22.91
C GLY A 136 20.10 10.72 24.25
N GLN A 137 20.01 9.38 24.38
CA GLN A 137 20.55 8.64 25.52
C GLN A 137 21.95 8.09 25.21
N GLU A 138 22.79 7.95 26.25
CA GLU A 138 24.11 7.34 26.11
C GLU A 138 23.98 5.89 25.63
N SER A 139 24.94 5.46 24.81
CA SER A 139 24.94 4.16 24.13
C SER A 139 24.99 2.94 25.06
N ASP A 140 25.20 3.17 26.36
CA ASP A 140 25.32 2.17 27.42
C ASP A 140 24.07 2.12 28.32
N SER A 141 22.96 2.75 27.89
CA SER A 141 21.69 2.70 28.61
C SER A 141 20.85 1.49 28.17
N ASP A 142 20.40 0.68 29.14
CA ASP A 142 19.49 -0.47 28.93
C ASP A 142 18.04 -0.05 28.61
N VAL A 143 17.76 1.25 28.50
CA VAL A 143 16.41 1.78 28.27
C VAL A 143 16.07 1.66 26.79
N THR A 144 15.02 0.89 26.50
CA THR A 144 14.55 0.67 25.14
C THR A 144 13.39 1.61 24.80
N LEU A 145 13.10 1.79 23.51
CA LEU A 145 11.91 2.51 23.05
C LEU A 145 10.62 1.93 23.67
N GLY A 146 10.59 0.62 23.91
CA GLY A 146 9.49 -0.07 24.60
C GLY A 146 9.26 0.41 26.03
N ASP A 147 10.32 0.79 26.75
CA ASP A 147 10.24 1.30 28.13
C ASP A 147 9.84 2.78 28.18
N ALA A 148 10.18 3.53 27.13
CA ALA A 148 9.87 4.96 27.02
C ALA A 148 8.44 5.24 26.53
N LEU A 149 7.80 4.27 25.87
CA LEU A 149 6.46 4.43 25.35
C LEU A 149 5.41 4.22 26.45
N PRO A 150 4.51 5.19 26.69
CA PRO A 150 3.45 5.00 27.65
C PRO A 150 2.52 3.88 27.18
N GLY A 151 2.14 3.00 28.12
CA GLY A 151 1.09 2.00 27.87
C GLY A 151 -0.26 2.68 27.54
N PRO A 152 -1.26 1.92 27.08
CA PRO A 152 -2.60 2.46 26.88
C PRO A 152 -3.08 3.10 28.20
N GLY A 153 -3.47 4.37 28.16
CA GLY A 153 -3.95 5.12 29.35
C GLY A 153 -5.23 4.55 29.98
N VAL A 154 -5.72 3.42 29.48
CA VAL A 154 -6.88 2.66 29.96
C VAL A 154 -6.64 2.07 31.36
N ASN A 155 -5.39 1.80 31.74
CA ASN A 155 -5.06 1.22 33.05
C ASN A 155 -4.61 2.25 34.09
N ASP A 156 -4.76 3.55 33.82
CA ASP A 156 -4.48 4.55 34.84
C ASP A 156 -5.52 4.43 35.97
N PRO A 157 -5.11 4.27 37.25
CA PRO A 157 -6.04 4.08 38.35
C PRO A 157 -7.04 5.23 38.47
N SER A 158 -6.63 6.47 38.16
CA SER A 158 -7.54 7.62 38.23
C SER A 158 -8.62 7.54 37.15
N VAL A 159 -8.26 7.18 35.91
CA VAL A 159 -9.20 6.95 34.80
C VAL A 159 -10.16 5.79 35.11
N CYS A 160 -9.65 4.70 35.69
CA CYS A 160 -10.49 3.56 36.08
C CYS A 160 -11.52 3.92 37.15
N VAL A 161 -11.11 4.68 38.16
CA VAL A 161 -12.00 5.14 39.25
C VAL A 161 -13.07 6.08 38.70
N ILE A 162 -12.69 7.07 37.88
CA ILE A 162 -13.63 7.99 37.23
C ILE A 162 -14.63 7.22 36.36
N SER A 163 -14.15 6.30 35.51
CA SER A 163 -14.99 5.49 34.62
C SER A 163 -15.97 4.61 35.41
N THR A 164 -15.52 4.04 36.54
CA THR A 164 -16.35 3.22 37.42
C THR A 164 -17.45 4.05 38.09
N GLU A 165 -17.11 5.26 38.58
CA GLU A 165 -18.06 6.18 39.18
C GLU A 165 -19.09 6.70 38.16
N GLU A 166 -18.63 7.01 36.94
CA GLU A 166 -19.50 7.39 35.82
C GLU A 166 -20.51 6.31 35.50
N LEU A 167 -20.05 5.06 35.38
CA LEU A 167 -20.88 3.90 35.10
C LEU A 167 -21.88 3.63 36.23
N GLN A 168 -21.44 3.66 37.49
CA GLN A 168 -22.32 3.43 38.64
C GLN A 168 -23.45 4.45 38.70
N SER A 169 -23.14 5.73 38.49
CA SER A 169 -24.16 6.77 38.51
C SER A 169 -25.06 6.74 37.26
N LEU A 170 -24.55 6.33 36.09
CA LEU A 170 -25.40 6.08 34.92
C LEU A 170 -26.40 4.94 35.20
N VAL A 171 -25.93 3.81 35.73
CA VAL A 171 -26.80 2.68 36.12
C VAL A 171 -27.84 3.12 37.14
N SER A 172 -27.46 3.92 38.13
CA SER A 172 -28.38 4.48 39.11
C SER A 172 -29.43 5.41 38.48
N CYS A 173 -29.08 6.20 37.46
CA CYS A 173 -30.02 7.04 36.73
C CYS A 173 -31.00 6.20 35.92
N LEU A 174 -30.51 5.20 35.20
CA LEU A 174 -31.35 4.29 34.42
C LEU A 174 -32.35 3.54 35.30
N GLY A 175 -31.95 3.12 36.51
CA GLY A 175 -32.83 2.41 37.44
C GLY A 175 -33.86 3.28 38.19
N SER A 176 -33.64 4.60 38.28
CA SER A 176 -34.50 5.49 39.09
C SER A 176 -35.29 6.53 38.29
N THR A 177 -34.83 6.88 37.08
CA THR A 177 -35.37 8.01 36.31
C THR A 177 -36.25 7.57 35.14
N LEU A 178 -36.08 6.35 34.63
CA LEU A 178 -36.88 5.82 33.53
C LEU A 178 -38.24 5.32 34.02
N SER A 179 -39.28 5.59 33.24
CA SER A 179 -40.58 4.96 33.44
C SER A 179 -40.55 3.48 33.01
N PRO A 180 -41.52 2.64 33.42
CA PRO A 180 -41.55 1.22 33.05
C PRO A 180 -41.45 1.00 31.53
N LEU A 181 -42.25 1.73 30.75
CA LEU A 181 -42.23 1.67 29.29
C LEU A 181 -40.89 2.10 28.68
N GLU A 182 -40.22 3.09 29.28
CA GLU A 182 -38.90 3.55 28.82
C GLU A 182 -37.78 2.55 29.16
N SER A 183 -37.88 1.89 30.32
CA SER A 183 -36.95 0.85 30.75
C SER A 183 -37.06 -0.39 29.87
N ASP A 184 -38.29 -0.85 29.60
CA ASP A 184 -38.56 -2.00 28.74
C ASP A 184 -38.17 -1.72 27.28
N ALA A 185 -38.50 -0.52 26.76
CA ALA A 185 -38.06 -0.10 25.43
C ALA A 185 -36.53 0.01 25.32
N LEU A 186 -35.85 0.57 26.32
CA LEU A 186 -34.38 0.62 26.32
C LEU A 186 -33.77 -0.78 26.35
N ARG A 187 -34.32 -1.69 27.16
CA ARG A 187 -33.84 -3.07 27.26
C ARG A 187 -33.95 -3.81 25.92
N LEU A 188 -35.12 -3.80 25.29
CA LEU A 188 -35.31 -4.48 24.00
C LEU A 188 -34.45 -3.86 22.88
N TYR A 189 -34.21 -2.55 22.95
CA TYR A 189 -33.30 -1.87 22.04
C TYR A 189 -31.83 -2.31 22.23
N LEU A 190 -31.39 -2.47 23.49
CA LEU A 190 -30.06 -2.99 23.81
C LEU A 190 -29.89 -4.47 23.42
N ASP A 191 -30.98 -5.25 23.46
CA ASP A 191 -31.03 -6.63 22.97
C ASP A 191 -31.05 -6.71 21.42
N GLY A 192 -31.11 -5.56 20.73
CA GLY A 192 -30.97 -5.45 19.28
C GLY A 192 -32.26 -5.67 18.48
N LEU A 193 -33.43 -5.61 19.12
CA LEU A 193 -34.71 -5.76 18.42
C LEU A 193 -35.03 -4.55 17.54
N SER A 194 -35.79 -4.79 16.46
CA SER A 194 -36.30 -3.71 15.61
C SER A 194 -37.45 -2.96 16.29
N TYR A 195 -37.72 -1.73 15.86
CA TYR A 195 -38.83 -0.94 16.42
C TYR A 195 -40.19 -1.59 16.20
N GLU A 196 -40.35 -2.37 15.13
CA GLU A 196 -41.57 -3.12 14.84
C GLU A 196 -41.74 -4.29 15.81
N ASP A 197 -40.66 -5.05 16.07
CA ASP A 197 -40.70 -6.17 17.02
C ASP A 197 -40.93 -5.68 18.46
N MET A 198 -40.30 -4.56 18.83
CA MET A 198 -40.51 -3.91 20.13
C MET A 198 -41.95 -3.43 20.33
N ALA A 199 -42.56 -2.88 19.27
CA ALA A 199 -43.94 -2.41 19.28
C ALA A 199 -44.92 -3.58 19.50
N VAL A 200 -44.66 -4.72 18.85
CA VAL A 200 -45.43 -5.96 19.04
C VAL A 200 -45.27 -6.49 20.47
N GLU A 201 -44.03 -6.60 20.97
CA GLU A 201 -43.73 -7.14 22.31
C GLU A 201 -44.34 -6.29 23.44
N LEU A 202 -44.29 -4.96 23.29
CA LEU A 202 -44.81 -4.01 24.29
C LEU A 202 -46.28 -3.63 24.07
N GLY A 203 -46.95 -4.19 23.04
CA GLY A 203 -48.35 -3.94 22.73
C GLY A 203 -48.66 -2.46 22.41
N CYS A 204 -47.73 -1.76 21.76
CA CYS A 204 -47.86 -0.34 21.41
C CYS A 204 -47.45 -0.07 19.96
N ASP A 205 -47.59 1.16 19.47
CA ASP A 205 -47.19 1.53 18.12
C ASP A 205 -45.70 1.94 18.05
N THR A 206 -45.11 1.87 16.86
CA THR A 206 -43.69 2.19 16.62
C THR A 206 -43.33 3.63 16.99
N LYS A 207 -44.28 4.58 16.90
CA LYS A 207 -44.06 5.97 17.31
C LYS A 207 -44.04 6.10 18.84
N THR A 208 -44.77 5.26 19.57
CA THR A 208 -44.66 5.19 21.03
C THR A 208 -43.29 4.68 21.48
N ILE A 209 -42.72 3.69 20.79
CA ILE A 209 -41.35 3.19 21.04
C ILE A 209 -40.29 4.27 20.77
N ASP A 210 -40.35 4.92 19.61
CA ASP A 210 -39.42 6.01 19.26
C ASP A 210 -39.49 7.15 20.28
N ASN A 211 -40.70 7.57 20.66
CA ASN A 211 -40.89 8.59 21.70
C ASN A 211 -40.30 8.16 23.06
N ALA A 212 -40.41 6.88 23.43
CA ALA A 212 -39.81 6.37 24.65
C ALA A 212 -38.28 6.43 24.60
N LEU A 213 -37.65 5.96 23.51
CA LEU A 213 -36.20 6.02 23.33
C LEU A 213 -35.67 7.46 23.26
N GLN A 214 -36.42 8.39 22.64
CA GLN A 214 -36.08 9.81 22.65
C GLN A 214 -36.10 10.41 24.06
N ARG A 215 -37.09 10.04 24.89
CA ARG A 215 -37.16 10.47 26.30
C ARG A 215 -36.03 9.87 27.12
N VAL A 216 -35.69 8.59 26.92
CA VAL A 216 -34.52 7.94 27.53
C VAL A 216 -33.25 8.71 27.21
N LYS A 217 -32.99 8.98 25.92
CA LYS A 217 -31.81 9.73 25.47
C LYS A 217 -31.75 11.12 26.12
N ARG A 218 -32.87 11.83 26.22
CA ARG A 218 -32.93 13.15 26.86
C ARG A 218 -32.60 13.08 28.35
N LYS A 219 -33.15 12.10 29.07
CA LYS A 219 -32.88 11.90 30.51
C LYS A 219 -31.40 11.59 30.78
N ILE A 220 -30.79 10.74 29.96
CA ILE A 220 -29.36 10.43 30.04
C ILE A 220 -28.50 11.69 29.79
N LEU A 221 -28.83 12.47 28.75
CA LEU A 221 -28.10 13.72 28.44
C LEU A 221 -28.22 14.75 29.57
N THR A 222 -29.41 14.91 30.15
CA THR A 222 -29.61 15.81 31.30
C THR A 222 -28.81 15.35 32.52
N HIS A 223 -28.76 14.04 32.79
CA HIS A 223 -27.95 13.48 33.87
C HIS A 223 -26.45 13.70 33.65
N GLN A 224 -25.96 13.55 32.42
CA GLN A 224 -24.56 13.85 32.06
C GLN A 224 -24.23 15.34 32.21
N GLN A 225 -25.11 16.24 31.76
CA GLN A 225 -24.92 17.69 31.90
C GLN A 225 -24.92 18.15 33.36
N GLY A 226 -25.76 17.55 34.22
CA GLY A 226 -25.77 17.85 35.65
C GLY A 226 -24.52 17.39 36.41
N ARG A 227 -23.75 16.46 35.84
CA ARG A 227 -22.49 15.95 36.40
C ARG A 227 -21.24 16.57 35.78
N GLN A 228 -21.36 17.37 34.72
CA GLN A 228 -20.27 18.21 34.25
C GLN A 228 -20.05 19.35 35.27
N VAL A 229 -19.23 19.08 36.29
CA VAL A 229 -18.64 20.14 37.10
C VAL A 229 -17.63 20.85 36.22
N LEU A 230 -17.75 22.18 36.10
CA LEU A 230 -16.84 23.07 35.38
C LEU A 230 -15.38 22.63 35.57
N SER A 231 -14.77 22.13 34.49
CA SER A 231 -13.32 22.06 34.33
C SER A 231 -12.80 23.39 33.80
#